data_AF-A0A847ZYD4-F1
#
_entry.id   AF-A0A847ZYD4-F1
#
_cell.length_a   1.000
_cell.length_b   1.000
_cell.length_c   1.000
_cell.angle_alpha   90.00
_cell.angle_beta   90.00
_cell.angle_gamma   90.00
#
_symmetry.space_group_name_H-M   'P 1'
#
loop_
_entity.id
_entity.type
_entity.pdbx_description
1 polymer ?
#
loop_
_entity_poly.entity_id
_entity_poly.type
_entity_poly.pdbx_seq_one_letter_code
_entity_poly.pdbx_strand_id
1 'polypeptide(L)'
;MTRDHKSEWGKTVALWAIMLVFGLGVFEIALRLAPQLIGLPFLARFDQDLRREIAAATGLPTTTAYRIMSSAQRKDGGRELALFEPNATYMWPADDDDRAVGALEQQTSDAYGFCNPPGAFEAAPVDVLVLGGSVPSCTGVRPDQTFAAQLGKVTNLKAYNMTVGGAGPNDYVEVLRAFGLALKPRLVIMAYAESNDIRDCLLHQAYVAKGGSATPTSGTSPFNPMRYSYALNFLYAGGSAIFKNVKRASSDDFRFAAMV
;
A
#
# COMPACT_ATOMS: atom_id res chain seq x y z
N MET A 1 26.37 -51.39 20.76
CA MET A 1 26.34 -50.02 20.19
C MET A 1 26.87 -49.07 21.26
N THR A 2 28.14 -48.72 21.13
CA THR A 2 29.01 -48.20 22.20
C THR A 2 28.80 -46.70 22.45
N ARG A 3 29.00 -46.30 23.71
CA ARG A 3 28.79 -44.95 24.26
C ARG A 3 29.59 -43.86 23.51
N ASP A 4 30.69 -44.23 22.85
CA ASP A 4 31.54 -43.33 22.06
C ASP A 4 30.88 -42.79 20.79
N HIS A 5 29.98 -43.55 20.15
CA HIS A 5 29.32 -43.09 18.92
C HIS A 5 28.34 -41.93 19.16
N LYS A 6 27.84 -41.76 20.39
CA LYS A 6 26.95 -40.65 20.77
C LYS A 6 27.71 -39.33 20.96
N SER A 7 29.00 -39.38 21.30
CA SER A 7 29.86 -38.20 21.53
C SER A 7 30.17 -37.46 20.22
N GLU A 8 30.54 -38.19 19.17
CA GLU A 8 30.91 -37.59 17.88
C GLU A 8 29.70 -36.96 17.18
N TRP A 9 28.53 -37.60 17.25
CA TRP A 9 27.30 -37.03 16.68
C TRP A 9 26.91 -35.71 17.37
N GLY A 10 27.09 -35.61 18.68
CA GLY A 10 26.85 -34.38 19.43
C GLY A 10 27.76 -33.21 18.99
N LYS A 11 29.05 -33.48 18.75
CA LYS A 11 30.00 -32.46 18.25
C LYS A 11 29.64 -32.00 16.84
N THR A 12 29.28 -32.93 15.96
CA THR A 12 28.87 -32.60 14.59
C THR A 12 27.61 -31.74 14.59
N VAL A 13 26.58 -32.11 15.35
CA VAL A 13 25.34 -31.31 15.47
C VAL A 13 25.64 -29.91 16.04
N ALA A 14 26.48 -29.81 17.06
CA ALA A 14 26.89 -28.52 17.62
C ALA A 14 27.62 -27.64 16.60
N LEU A 15 28.53 -28.21 15.81
CA LEU A 15 29.24 -27.48 14.75
C LEU A 15 28.27 -26.97 13.67
N TRP A 16 27.33 -27.82 13.23
CA TRP A 16 26.29 -27.40 12.28
C TRP A 16 25.40 -26.29 12.83
N ALA A 17 25.02 -26.36 14.11
CA ALA A 17 24.25 -25.30 14.77
C ALA A 17 25.03 -23.98 14.82
N ILE A 18 26.33 -24.00 15.15
CA ILE A 18 27.19 -22.81 15.16
C ILE A 18 27.30 -22.21 13.76
N MET A 19 27.57 -23.03 12.74
CA MET A 19 27.66 -22.56 11.35
C MET A 19 26.33 -21.97 10.87
N LEU A 20 25.20 -22.57 11.25
CA LEU A 20 23.88 -22.05 10.92
C LEU A 20 23.64 -20.68 11.56
N VAL A 21 23.93 -20.52 12.86
CA VAL A 21 23.77 -19.24 13.57
C VAL A 21 24.69 -18.18 12.97
N PHE A 22 25.95 -18.52 12.69
CA PHE A 22 26.88 -17.59 12.06
C PHE A 22 26.42 -17.20 10.65
N GLY A 23 26.00 -18.17 9.85
CA GLY A 23 25.45 -17.94 8.51
C GLY A 23 24.22 -17.03 8.53
N LEU A 24 23.28 -17.25 9.47
CA LEU A 24 22.14 -16.37 9.68
C LEU A 24 22.56 -14.96 10.11
N GLY A 25 23.57 -14.83 10.97
CA GLY A 25 24.11 -13.54 11.37
C GLY A 25 24.75 -12.75 10.22
N VAL A 26 25.54 -13.41 9.37
CA VAL A 26 26.11 -12.79 8.16
C VAL A 26 25.01 -12.39 7.18
N PHE A 27 24.00 -13.24 7.00
CA PHE A 27 22.86 -12.95 6.12
C PHE A 27 22.02 -11.77 6.62
N GLU A 28 21.77 -11.69 7.92
CA GLU A 28 21.11 -10.55 8.57
C GLU A 28 21.87 -9.23 8.30
N ILE A 29 23.19 -9.22 8.50
CA ILE A 29 24.03 -8.04 8.26
C ILE A 29 23.97 -7.62 6.79
N ALA A 30 24.07 -8.57 5.86
CA ALA A 30 24.01 -8.29 4.43
C ALA A 30 22.68 -7.63 4.03
N LEU A 31 21.55 -8.14 4.52
CA LEU A 31 20.23 -7.57 4.23
C LEU A 31 20.03 -6.19 4.84
N ARG A 32 20.62 -5.90 6.01
CA ARG A 32 20.58 -4.57 6.63
C ARG A 32 21.47 -3.55 5.92
N LEU A 33 22.61 -3.97 5.39
CA LEU A 33 23.50 -3.10 4.61
C LEU A 33 22.96 -2.83 3.20
N ALA A 34 22.17 -3.75 2.65
CA ALA A 34 21.59 -3.63 1.31
C ALA A 34 20.10 -4.02 1.30
N PRO A 35 19.22 -3.23 1.97
CA PRO A 35 17.79 -3.53 2.06
C PRO A 35 17.09 -3.57 0.68
N GLN A 36 17.66 -2.89 -0.33
CA GLN A 36 17.18 -2.94 -1.72
C GLN A 36 17.23 -4.34 -2.37
N LEU A 37 17.95 -5.30 -1.77
CA LEU A 37 17.94 -6.70 -2.21
C LEU A 37 16.62 -7.41 -1.85
N ILE A 38 15.82 -6.84 -0.94
CA ILE A 38 14.53 -7.37 -0.55
C ILE A 38 13.48 -6.86 -1.54
N GLY A 39 13.10 -7.70 -2.50
CA GLY A 39 12.04 -7.35 -3.44
C GLY A 39 10.71 -7.05 -2.73
N LEU A 40 9.90 -6.17 -3.33
CA LEU A 40 8.59 -5.76 -2.79
C LEU A 40 7.68 -6.94 -2.38
N PRO A 41 7.58 -8.05 -3.14
CA PRO A 41 6.75 -9.19 -2.74
C PRO A 41 7.22 -9.87 -1.45
N PHE A 42 8.53 -9.84 -1.17
CA PHE A 42 9.09 -10.36 0.07
C PHE A 42 8.83 -9.38 1.20
N LEU A 43 9.14 -8.09 0.96
CA LEU A 43 8.95 -7.03 1.94
C LEU A 43 7.49 -6.97 2.44
N ALA A 44 6.49 -7.14 1.56
CA ALA A 44 5.07 -7.16 1.93
C ALA A 44 4.73 -8.15 3.06
N ARG A 45 5.51 -9.23 3.21
CA ARG A 45 5.34 -10.29 4.21
C ARG A 45 6.17 -10.10 5.48
N PHE A 46 7.01 -9.07 5.55
CA PHE A 46 7.79 -8.77 6.73
C PHE A 46 6.88 -8.32 7.89
N ASP A 47 7.38 -8.46 9.10
CA ASP A 47 6.80 -7.80 10.27
C ASP A 47 6.60 -6.30 10.00
N GLN A 48 5.45 -5.78 10.42
CA GLN A 48 5.00 -4.44 10.06
C GLN A 48 6.01 -3.34 10.44
N ASP A 49 6.70 -3.48 11.57
CA ASP A 49 7.63 -2.44 12.05
C ASP A 49 8.91 -2.42 11.20
N LEU A 50 9.49 -3.60 10.92
CA LEU A 50 10.65 -3.72 10.02
C LEU A 50 10.31 -3.29 8.60
N ARG A 51 9.10 -3.61 8.14
CA ARG A 51 8.64 -3.25 6.81
C ARG A 51 8.61 -1.73 6.62
N ARG A 52 8.08 -1.00 7.61
CA ARG A 52 8.08 0.49 7.64
C ARG A 52 9.50 1.05 7.64
N GLU A 53 10.39 0.47 8.46
CA GLU A 53 11.79 0.90 8.57
C GLU A 53 12.51 0.75 7.22
N ILE A 54 12.37 -0.41 6.58
CA ILE A 54 12.97 -0.68 5.26
C ILE A 54 12.39 0.27 4.21
N ALA A 55 11.08 0.47 4.18
CA ALA A 55 10.45 1.37 3.22
C ALA A 55 10.93 2.81 3.38
N ALA A 56 11.02 3.30 4.62
CA ALA A 56 11.58 4.63 4.89
C ALA A 56 13.04 4.75 4.39
N ALA A 57 13.86 3.73 4.64
CA ALA A 57 15.27 3.70 4.21
C ALA A 57 15.45 3.59 2.69
N THR A 58 14.47 3.01 1.98
CA THR A 58 14.52 2.77 0.54
C THR A 58 13.68 3.75 -0.28
N GLY A 59 13.03 4.73 0.37
CA GLY A 59 12.18 5.72 -0.28
C GLY A 59 10.84 5.16 -0.81
N LEU A 60 10.44 3.98 -0.35
CA LEU A 60 9.11 3.45 -0.63
C LEU A 60 8.05 4.23 0.17
N PRO A 61 6.80 4.33 -0.32
CA PRO A 61 5.74 5.01 0.41
C PRO A 61 5.56 4.36 1.79
N THR A 62 5.77 5.15 2.84
CA THR A 62 5.46 4.74 4.20
C THR A 62 4.16 5.40 4.66
N THR A 63 3.60 4.91 5.77
CA THR A 63 2.41 5.52 6.39
C THR A 63 2.52 7.02 6.67
N THR A 64 3.72 7.62 6.69
CA THR A 64 3.90 9.08 6.85
C THR A 64 3.51 9.89 5.61
N ALA A 65 3.40 9.25 4.45
CA ALA A 65 2.87 9.88 3.24
C ALA A 65 1.33 9.86 3.19
N TYR A 66 0.68 9.29 4.20
CA TYR A 66 -0.76 9.12 4.26
C TYR A 66 -1.37 9.74 5.51
N ARG A 67 -2.47 10.46 5.34
CA ARG A 67 -3.42 10.77 6.41
C ARG A 67 -4.46 9.67 6.50
N ILE A 68 -4.81 9.28 7.72
CA ILE A 68 -5.83 8.26 7.97
C ILE A 68 -7.14 8.93 8.35
N MET A 69 -8.19 8.71 7.56
CA MET A 69 -9.57 8.92 7.99
C MET A 69 -10.00 7.70 8.78
N SER A 70 -10.03 7.84 10.10
CA SER A 70 -10.42 6.77 11.02
C SER A 70 -11.86 6.31 10.78
N SER A 71 -12.17 5.07 11.16
CA SER A 71 -13.53 4.52 11.10
C SER A 71 -14.55 5.40 11.85
N ALA A 72 -14.14 6.07 12.93
CA ALA A 72 -14.99 6.96 13.71
C ALA A 72 -15.35 8.28 12.98
N GLN A 73 -14.50 8.73 12.04
CA GLN A 73 -14.77 9.91 11.20
C GLN A 73 -15.65 9.58 10.00
N ARG A 74 -15.86 8.30 9.72
CA ARG A 74 -16.70 7.83 8.62
C ARG A 74 -18.15 7.73 9.08
N LYS A 75 -19.04 8.26 8.25
CA LYS A 75 -20.50 8.19 8.46
C LYS A 75 -21.05 6.81 8.13
N ASP A 76 -20.40 6.08 7.22
CA ASP A 76 -20.81 4.74 6.80
C ASP A 76 -20.37 3.62 7.78
N GLY A 77 -19.64 3.96 8.84
CA GLY A 77 -19.07 2.98 9.78
C GLY A 77 -18.03 2.04 9.14
N GLY A 78 -17.52 2.41 7.96
CA GLY A 78 -16.54 1.65 7.21
C GLY A 78 -15.16 1.63 7.87
N ARG A 79 -14.25 0.86 7.26
CA ARG A 79 -12.85 0.77 7.69
C ARG A 79 -12.13 2.10 7.52
N GLU A 80 -11.00 2.23 8.22
CA GLU A 80 -10.07 3.33 8.03
C GLU A 80 -9.71 3.50 6.54
N LEU A 81 -9.68 4.75 6.09
CA LEU A 81 -9.33 5.13 4.72
C LEU A 81 -8.04 5.92 4.72
N ALA A 82 -7.02 5.38 4.05
CA ALA A 82 -5.77 6.08 3.81
C ALA A 82 -5.91 7.01 2.60
N LEU A 83 -5.52 8.27 2.79
CA LEU A 83 -5.44 9.30 1.75
C LEU A 83 -4.03 9.85 1.77
N PHE A 84 -3.49 10.29 0.63
CA PHE A 84 -2.16 10.93 0.66
C PHE A 84 -2.20 12.22 1.49
N GLU A 85 -1.10 12.51 2.19
CA GLU A 85 -0.90 13.81 2.82
C GLU A 85 -0.88 14.92 1.74
N PRO A 86 -1.29 16.15 2.07
CA PRO A 86 -1.13 17.31 1.19
C PRO A 86 0.31 17.52 0.74
N ASN A 87 0.52 17.78 -0.55
CA ASN A 87 1.84 18.03 -1.15
C ASN A 87 2.85 16.90 -0.93
N ALA A 88 2.38 15.70 -0.62
CA ALA A 88 3.21 14.53 -0.43
C ALA A 88 3.72 14.03 -1.78
N THR A 89 5.00 13.72 -1.84
CA THR A 89 5.60 13.00 -2.96
C THR A 89 5.68 11.53 -2.62
N TYR A 90 5.20 10.67 -3.51
CA TYR A 90 5.18 9.23 -3.32
C TYR A 90 5.64 8.51 -4.60
N MET A 91 6.20 7.32 -4.39
CA MET A 91 6.66 6.43 -5.45
C MET A 91 5.65 5.31 -5.67
N TRP A 92 5.29 5.10 -6.93
CA TRP A 92 4.44 4.03 -7.42
C TRP A 92 5.27 3.19 -8.39
N PRO A 93 6.00 2.16 -7.91
CA PRO A 93 6.87 1.37 -8.77
C PRO A 93 6.07 0.77 -9.94
N ALA A 94 6.56 1.02 -11.15
CA ALA A 94 6.00 0.49 -12.38
C ALA A 94 6.88 -0.67 -12.86
N ASP A 95 6.29 -1.68 -13.49
CA ASP A 95 7.10 -2.74 -14.10
C ASP A 95 7.84 -2.24 -15.35
N ASP A 96 8.75 -3.06 -15.88
CA ASP A 96 9.60 -2.66 -17.00
C ASP A 96 8.79 -2.34 -18.26
N ASP A 97 7.66 -3.03 -18.46
CA ASP A 97 6.77 -2.84 -19.61
C ASP A 97 6.00 -1.52 -19.48
N ASP A 98 5.48 -1.21 -18.29
CA ASP A 98 4.82 0.05 -17.96
C ASP A 98 5.78 1.24 -18.10
N ARG A 99 7.02 1.10 -17.61
CA ARG A 99 8.05 2.15 -17.78
C ARG A 99 8.42 2.34 -19.24
N ALA A 100 8.48 1.26 -20.04
CA ALA A 100 8.76 1.34 -21.46
C ALA A 100 7.69 2.12 -22.25
N VAL A 101 6.44 2.14 -21.78
CA VAL A 101 5.36 2.95 -22.37
C VAL A 101 5.18 4.33 -21.70
N GLY A 102 6.06 4.69 -20.76
CA GLY A 102 6.13 6.02 -20.16
C GLY A 102 5.35 6.19 -18.86
N ALA A 103 5.02 5.09 -18.16
CA ALA A 103 4.39 5.17 -16.85
C ALA A 103 5.27 5.92 -15.85
N LEU A 104 4.66 6.84 -15.09
CA LEU A 104 5.35 7.59 -14.05
C LEU A 104 5.30 6.87 -12.72
N GLU A 105 6.47 6.72 -12.11
CA GLU A 105 6.61 6.15 -10.78
C GLU A 105 6.48 7.22 -9.71
N GLN A 106 7.07 8.40 -9.90
CA GLN A 106 6.98 9.47 -8.89
C GLN A 106 5.78 10.38 -9.14
N GLN A 107 5.01 10.65 -8.09
CA GLN A 107 3.82 11.49 -8.12
C GLN A 107 3.80 12.42 -6.91
N THR A 108 3.17 13.59 -7.07
CA THR A 108 2.99 14.56 -6.00
C THR A 108 1.51 14.90 -5.89
N SER A 109 0.96 14.76 -4.68
CA SER A 109 -0.41 15.20 -4.40
C SER A 109 -0.48 16.72 -4.31
N ASP A 110 -1.68 17.26 -4.50
CA ASP A 110 -1.99 18.68 -4.32
C ASP A 110 -2.16 19.03 -2.83
N ALA A 111 -2.56 20.28 -2.56
CA ALA A 111 -2.81 20.80 -1.21
C ALA A 111 -3.93 20.06 -0.44
N TYR A 112 -4.66 19.14 -1.09
CA TYR A 112 -5.72 18.34 -0.49
C TYR A 112 -5.41 16.85 -0.49
N GLY A 113 -4.24 16.44 -0.97
CA GLY A 113 -3.86 15.02 -1.01
C GLY A 113 -4.36 14.28 -2.25
N PHE A 114 -4.78 15.00 -3.30
CA PHE A 114 -5.25 14.39 -4.56
C PHE A 114 -4.34 14.74 -5.73
N CYS A 115 -4.45 14.00 -6.82
CA CYS A 115 -3.54 14.16 -7.94
C CYS A 115 -4.12 15.09 -9.01
N ASN A 116 -3.77 16.38 -8.90
CA ASN A 116 -4.25 17.44 -9.78
C ASN A 116 -3.09 18.34 -10.25
N PRO A 117 -3.21 18.97 -11.43
CA PRO A 117 -2.26 20.00 -11.83
C PRO A 117 -2.29 21.18 -10.83
N PRO A 118 -1.17 21.92 -10.67
CA PRO A 118 -1.14 23.10 -9.79
C PRO A 118 -2.26 24.09 -10.13
N GLY A 119 -2.91 24.66 -9.12
CA GLY A 119 -4.00 25.63 -9.31
C GLY A 119 -5.40 25.03 -9.47
N ALA A 120 -5.54 23.70 -9.57
CA ALA A 120 -6.83 23.06 -9.83
C ALA A 120 -7.84 23.26 -8.69
N PHE A 121 -7.37 23.30 -7.43
CA PHE A 121 -8.24 23.52 -6.28
C PHE A 121 -8.66 24.99 -6.17
N GLU A 122 -7.71 25.90 -6.39
CA GLU A 122 -7.90 27.35 -6.34
C GLU A 122 -8.95 27.83 -7.36
N ALA A 123 -9.27 26.98 -8.35
CA ALA A 123 -10.33 27.20 -9.30
C ALA A 123 -11.76 27.03 -8.73
N ALA A 124 -11.93 26.61 -7.46
CA ALA A 124 -13.24 26.43 -6.83
C ALA A 124 -14.16 27.67 -7.00
N PRO A 125 -15.47 27.51 -7.23
CA PRO A 125 -16.19 26.25 -7.34
C PRO A 125 -15.80 25.47 -8.60
N VAL A 126 -15.84 24.13 -8.51
CA VAL A 126 -15.53 23.24 -9.64
C VAL A 126 -16.81 22.90 -10.40
N ASP A 127 -16.71 22.74 -11.71
CA ASP A 127 -17.85 22.31 -12.53
C ASP A 127 -18.09 20.81 -12.41
N VAL A 128 -16.99 20.03 -12.44
CA VAL A 128 -17.02 18.58 -12.44
C VAL A 128 -16.05 18.05 -11.39
N LEU A 129 -16.53 17.15 -10.53
CA LEU A 129 -15.71 16.40 -9.60
C LEU A 129 -15.67 14.93 -10.03
N VAL A 130 -14.49 14.37 -10.20
CA VAL A 130 -14.31 12.95 -10.55
C VAL A 130 -13.92 12.17 -9.29
N LEU A 131 -14.69 11.14 -8.97
CA LEU A 131 -14.43 10.16 -7.92
C LEU A 131 -14.12 8.81 -8.56
N GLY A 132 -13.39 7.96 -7.85
CA GLY A 132 -13.12 6.60 -8.28
C GLY A 132 -11.83 6.03 -7.71
N GLY A 133 -11.50 4.83 -8.17
CA GLY A 133 -10.34 4.06 -7.75
C GLY A 133 -9.08 4.43 -8.54
N SER A 134 -8.24 3.44 -8.83
CA SER A 134 -6.99 3.64 -9.57
C SER A 134 -7.18 4.01 -11.05
N VAL A 135 -8.25 3.56 -11.70
CA VAL A 135 -8.49 3.74 -13.15
C VAL A 135 -8.57 5.20 -13.60
N PRO A 136 -9.44 6.05 -13.02
CA PRO A 136 -9.47 7.50 -13.33
C PRO A 136 -8.33 8.29 -12.67
N SER A 137 -7.49 7.64 -11.86
CA SER A 137 -6.49 8.32 -11.05
C SER A 137 -5.25 8.71 -11.86
N CYS A 138 -4.19 9.17 -11.20
CA CYS A 138 -2.92 9.43 -11.87
C CYS A 138 -1.95 8.24 -11.84
N THR A 139 -2.39 7.03 -11.50
CA THR A 139 -1.55 5.82 -11.62
C THR A 139 -0.97 5.73 -13.03
N GLY A 140 0.36 5.87 -13.14
CA GLY A 140 1.09 5.81 -14.41
C GLY A 140 1.03 7.07 -15.29
N VAL A 141 0.37 8.17 -14.90
CA VAL A 141 0.24 9.38 -15.75
C VAL A 141 0.50 10.68 -14.99
N ARG A 142 0.86 11.76 -15.69
CA ARG A 142 1.00 13.08 -15.05
C ARG A 142 -0.34 13.61 -14.56
N PRO A 143 -0.36 14.51 -13.56
CA PRO A 143 -1.61 15.15 -13.11
C PRO A 143 -2.41 15.81 -14.25
N ASP A 144 -1.72 16.39 -15.25
CA ASP A 144 -2.35 17.03 -16.41
C ASP A 144 -2.86 16.04 -17.48
N GLN A 145 -2.61 14.75 -17.30
CA GLN A 145 -3.02 13.64 -18.16
C GLN A 145 -4.13 12.76 -17.55
N THR A 146 -4.55 13.04 -16.32
CA THR A 146 -5.67 12.35 -15.67
C THR A 146 -6.98 12.51 -16.45
N PHE A 147 -7.93 11.59 -16.25
CA PHE A 147 -9.26 11.69 -16.86
C PHE A 147 -9.92 13.04 -16.57
N ALA A 148 -9.87 13.52 -15.32
CA ALA A 148 -10.43 14.81 -14.95
C ALA A 148 -9.74 15.97 -15.69
N ALA A 149 -8.41 15.98 -15.77
CA ALA A 149 -7.68 17.03 -16.48
C ALA A 149 -8.00 17.03 -17.99
N GLN A 150 -8.08 15.86 -18.61
CA GLN A 150 -8.44 15.74 -20.03
C GLN A 150 -9.90 16.14 -20.29
N LEU A 151 -10.82 15.75 -19.39
CA LEU A 151 -12.20 16.20 -19.45
C LEU A 151 -12.28 17.73 -19.41
N GLY A 152 -11.60 18.36 -18.46
CA GLY A 152 -11.56 19.82 -18.35
C GLY A 152 -11.01 20.49 -19.61
N LYS A 153 -9.94 19.93 -20.20
CA LYS A 153 -9.34 20.43 -21.47
C LYS A 153 -10.33 20.35 -22.64
N VAL A 154 -11.04 19.24 -22.80
CA VAL A 154 -11.94 19.01 -23.95
C VAL A 154 -13.27 19.77 -23.81
N THR A 155 -13.78 19.92 -22.58
CA THR A 155 -15.08 20.57 -22.35
C THR A 155 -14.96 22.03 -21.91
N ASN A 156 -13.75 22.53 -21.67
CA ASN A 156 -13.48 23.82 -21.05
C ASN A 156 -14.21 24.00 -19.69
N LEU A 157 -14.34 22.91 -18.93
CA LEU A 157 -14.94 22.92 -17.59
C LEU A 157 -13.84 22.83 -16.53
N LYS A 158 -14.11 23.41 -15.35
CA LYS A 158 -13.25 23.23 -14.18
C LYS A 158 -13.46 21.83 -13.60
N ALA A 159 -12.67 20.87 -14.06
CA ALA A 159 -12.70 19.49 -13.60
C ALA A 159 -11.64 19.25 -12.52
N TYR A 160 -12.02 18.53 -11.46
CA TYR A 160 -11.13 18.21 -10.34
C TYR A 160 -11.11 16.70 -10.10
N ASN A 161 -9.90 16.15 -9.96
CA ASN A 161 -9.66 14.74 -9.68
C ASN A 161 -9.66 14.48 -8.16
N MET A 162 -10.57 13.66 -7.68
CA MET A 162 -10.68 13.27 -6.26
C MET A 162 -10.72 11.74 -6.10
N THR A 163 -9.98 11.06 -6.97
CA THR A 163 -9.85 9.60 -6.98
C THR A 163 -8.86 9.12 -5.93
N VAL A 164 -9.08 7.92 -5.39
CA VAL A 164 -8.21 7.30 -4.39
C VAL A 164 -7.85 5.89 -4.86
N GLY A 165 -6.57 5.64 -5.11
CA GLY A 165 -6.10 4.32 -5.54
C GLY A 165 -6.45 3.22 -4.53
N GLY A 166 -7.00 2.11 -5.01
CA GLY A 166 -7.39 0.96 -4.16
C GLY A 166 -8.55 1.21 -3.20
N ALA A 167 -9.28 2.30 -3.38
CA ALA A 167 -10.54 2.58 -2.68
C ALA A 167 -11.74 2.03 -3.46
N GLY A 168 -12.85 1.76 -2.76
CA GLY A 168 -14.09 1.28 -3.37
C GLY A 168 -15.24 2.29 -3.28
N PRO A 169 -16.45 1.95 -3.79
CA PRO A 169 -17.58 2.88 -3.89
C PRO A 169 -17.97 3.57 -2.58
N ASN A 170 -17.94 2.83 -1.48
CA ASN A 170 -18.25 3.37 -0.16
C ASN A 170 -17.21 4.42 0.27
N ASP A 171 -15.93 4.20 -0.05
CA ASP A 171 -14.88 5.18 0.21
C ASP A 171 -15.05 6.45 -0.65
N TYR A 172 -15.48 6.31 -1.92
CA TYR A 172 -15.73 7.46 -2.80
C TYR A 172 -16.78 8.41 -2.22
N VAL A 173 -17.86 7.85 -1.66
CA VAL A 173 -18.93 8.62 -1.01
C VAL A 173 -18.41 9.36 0.22
N GLU A 174 -17.57 8.70 1.02
CA GLU A 174 -17.00 9.29 2.23
C GLU A 174 -15.98 10.40 1.91
N VAL A 175 -15.21 10.24 0.83
CA VAL A 175 -14.31 11.27 0.31
C VAL A 175 -15.10 12.47 -0.24
N LEU A 176 -16.16 12.22 -1.02
CA LEU A 176 -17.07 13.27 -1.50
C LEU A 176 -17.62 14.08 -0.33
N ARG A 177 -18.13 13.41 0.70
CA ARG A 177 -18.70 14.04 1.90
C ARG A 177 -17.66 14.84 2.67
N ALA A 178 -16.46 14.30 2.88
CA ALA A 178 -15.43 14.92 3.70
C ALA A 178 -14.72 16.08 3.00
N PHE A 179 -14.53 16.02 1.68
CA PHE A 179 -13.71 16.98 0.94
C PHE A 179 -14.45 17.57 -0.27
N GLY A 180 -15.12 16.72 -1.05
CA GLY A 180 -15.70 17.11 -2.35
C GLY A 180 -16.85 18.11 -2.27
N LEU A 181 -17.73 18.02 -1.26
CA LEU A 181 -18.87 18.93 -1.13
C LEU A 181 -18.44 20.39 -0.90
N ALA A 182 -17.29 20.64 -0.27
CA ALA A 182 -16.76 21.97 -0.05
C ALA A 182 -16.37 22.68 -1.37
N LEU A 183 -16.08 21.91 -2.43
CA LEU A 183 -15.78 22.41 -3.77
C LEU A 183 -17.02 22.86 -4.55
N LYS A 184 -18.22 22.64 -4.00
CA LYS A 184 -19.52 22.97 -4.61
C LYS A 184 -19.63 22.48 -6.06
N PRO A 185 -19.35 21.19 -6.35
CA PRO A 185 -19.40 20.67 -7.71
C PRO A 185 -20.81 20.77 -8.30
N ARG A 186 -20.92 21.14 -9.57
CA ARG A 186 -22.19 21.09 -10.31
C ARG A 186 -22.53 19.68 -10.77
N LEU A 187 -21.51 18.90 -11.12
CA LEU A 187 -21.60 17.50 -11.54
C LEU A 187 -20.57 16.67 -10.77
N VAL A 188 -20.98 15.48 -10.32
CA VAL A 188 -20.07 14.48 -9.77
C VAL A 188 -20.09 13.27 -10.69
N ILE A 189 -18.92 12.86 -11.18
CA ILE A 189 -18.72 11.63 -11.95
C ILE A 189 -18.12 10.60 -11.00
N MET A 190 -18.82 9.48 -10.79
CA MET A 190 -18.30 8.34 -10.05
C MET A 190 -17.84 7.27 -11.05
N ALA A 191 -16.54 7.15 -11.24
CA ALA A 191 -15.94 6.15 -12.11
C ALA A 191 -15.83 4.82 -11.37
N TYR A 192 -16.80 3.94 -11.67
CA TYR A 192 -16.89 2.59 -11.15
C TYR A 192 -16.09 1.60 -12.00
N ALA A 193 -15.39 0.67 -11.37
CA ALA A 193 -14.64 -0.40 -12.02
C ALA A 193 -14.97 -1.76 -11.41
N GLU A 194 -15.36 -2.73 -12.24
CA GLU A 194 -15.76 -4.09 -11.81
C GLU A 194 -14.69 -4.78 -10.95
N SER A 195 -13.42 -4.48 -11.21
CA SER A 195 -12.26 -5.12 -10.58
C SER A 195 -12.29 -5.08 -9.05
N ASN A 196 -12.01 -3.93 -8.45
CA ASN A 196 -11.94 -3.79 -7.00
C ASN A 196 -13.27 -3.34 -6.38
N ASP A 197 -14.15 -2.67 -7.11
CA ASP A 197 -15.33 -2.06 -6.50
C ASP A 197 -16.35 -3.09 -5.99
N ILE A 198 -16.60 -4.17 -6.73
CA ILE A 198 -17.49 -5.25 -6.28
C ILE A 198 -16.94 -5.88 -5.01
N ARG A 199 -15.65 -6.23 -5.01
CA ARG A 199 -14.96 -6.81 -3.85
C ARG A 199 -15.05 -5.87 -2.66
N ASP A 200 -14.77 -4.59 -2.85
CA ASP A 200 -14.69 -3.61 -1.76
C ASP A 200 -16.07 -3.33 -1.15
N CYS A 201 -17.14 -3.35 -1.95
CA CYS A 201 -18.52 -3.33 -1.45
C CYS A 201 -18.82 -4.53 -0.54
N LEU A 202 -18.45 -5.75 -0.95
CA LEU A 202 -18.65 -6.96 -0.14
C LEU A 202 -17.82 -6.92 1.16
N LEU A 203 -16.57 -6.48 1.07
CA LEU A 203 -15.70 -6.32 2.23
C LEU A 203 -16.25 -5.28 3.21
N HIS A 204 -16.78 -4.17 2.71
CA HIS A 204 -17.42 -3.15 3.52
C HIS A 204 -18.65 -3.70 4.24
N GLN A 205 -19.55 -4.37 3.52
CA GLN A 205 -20.75 -4.98 4.10
C GLN A 205 -20.39 -5.96 5.22
N ALA A 206 -19.39 -6.82 4.99
CA ALA A 206 -18.92 -7.78 5.98
C ALA A 206 -18.29 -7.10 7.21
N TYR A 207 -17.59 -5.97 7.03
CA TYR A 207 -16.99 -5.21 8.13
C TYR A 207 -18.06 -4.55 9.01
N VAL A 208 -19.03 -3.87 8.39
CA VAL A 208 -20.13 -3.21 9.11
C VAL A 208 -20.99 -4.25 9.84
N ALA A 209 -21.28 -5.40 9.21
CA ALA A 209 -22.03 -6.49 9.84
C ALA A 209 -21.37 -7.05 11.11
N LYS A 210 -20.04 -6.93 11.24
CA LYS A 210 -19.27 -7.34 12.44
C LYS A 210 -19.16 -6.23 13.49
N GLY A 211 -19.85 -5.11 13.32
CA GLY A 211 -19.83 -3.99 14.26
C GLY A 211 -18.53 -3.18 14.23
N GLY A 212 -17.80 -3.18 13.10
CA GLY A 212 -16.64 -2.31 12.90
C GLY A 212 -15.43 -2.58 13.81
N SER A 213 -15.34 -3.78 14.40
CA SER A 213 -14.34 -4.12 15.43
C SER A 213 -13.11 -4.90 14.92
N ALA A 214 -12.94 -5.02 13.61
CA ALA A 214 -11.78 -5.70 13.03
C ALA A 214 -10.69 -4.70 12.61
N THR A 215 -10.22 -3.86 13.54
CA THR A 215 -8.81 -3.50 13.46
C THR A 215 -8.08 -4.78 13.88
N PRO A 216 -7.29 -5.43 13.02
CA PRO A 216 -6.35 -6.41 13.53
C PRO A 216 -5.43 -5.59 14.43
N THR A 217 -5.67 -5.65 15.74
CA THR A 217 -4.60 -5.38 16.68
C THR A 217 -3.53 -6.38 16.29
N SER A 218 -2.44 -5.89 15.72
CA SER A 218 -1.21 -6.64 15.62
C SER A 218 -0.81 -6.92 17.06
N GLY A 219 -1.39 -7.96 17.65
CA GLY A 219 -1.01 -8.55 18.91
C GLY A 219 0.34 -9.24 18.73
N THR A 220 1.34 -8.46 18.33
CA THR A 220 2.71 -8.92 18.21
C THR A 220 3.28 -8.92 19.61
N SER A 221 3.45 -10.12 20.15
CA SER A 221 4.22 -10.35 21.37
C SER A 221 5.52 -9.54 21.33
N PRO A 222 5.94 -8.88 22.43
CA PRO A 222 7.24 -8.20 22.51
C PRO A 222 8.41 -9.16 22.26
N PHE A 223 8.17 -10.47 22.33
CA PHE A 223 9.16 -11.52 22.08
C PHE A 223 9.06 -12.12 20.67
N ASN A 224 8.38 -11.49 19.71
CA ASN A 224 8.37 -11.98 18.33
C ASN A 224 9.74 -11.74 17.67
N PRO A 225 10.57 -12.78 17.41
CA PRO A 225 11.89 -12.60 16.82
C PRO A 225 11.83 -12.02 15.39
N MET A 226 10.67 -12.15 14.72
CA MET A 226 10.43 -11.53 13.40
C MET A 226 10.46 -10.00 13.47
N ARG A 227 10.28 -9.36 14.62
CA ARG A 227 10.40 -7.90 14.73
C ARG A 227 11.83 -7.38 14.61
N TYR A 228 12.82 -8.26 14.74
CA TYR A 228 14.22 -7.86 14.88
C TYR A 228 15.15 -8.47 13.83
N SER A 229 14.68 -9.41 13.01
CA SER A 229 15.53 -10.12 12.05
C SER A 229 15.01 -10.04 10.61
N TYR A 230 15.77 -9.37 9.75
CA TYR A 230 15.58 -9.36 8.30
C TYR A 230 15.71 -10.78 7.73
N ALA A 231 16.69 -11.56 8.20
CA ALA A 231 16.95 -12.92 7.75
C ALA A 231 15.76 -13.86 8.04
N LEU A 232 15.18 -13.82 9.24
CA LEU A 232 14.03 -14.65 9.58
C LEU A 232 12.78 -14.28 8.75
N ASN A 233 12.53 -12.99 8.55
CA ASN A 233 11.44 -12.52 7.67
C ASN A 233 11.66 -12.97 6.22
N PHE A 234 12.88 -12.83 5.71
CA PHE A 234 13.21 -13.23 4.35
C PHE A 234 13.01 -14.74 4.14
N LEU A 235 13.48 -15.57 5.06
CA LEU A 235 13.30 -17.03 5.00
C LEU A 235 11.82 -17.42 5.12
N TYR A 236 11.06 -16.76 5.98
CA TYR A 236 9.62 -16.98 6.11
C TYR A 236 8.85 -16.59 4.84
N ALA A 237 9.17 -15.43 4.26
CA ALA A 237 8.58 -14.95 3.02
C ALA A 237 8.94 -15.86 1.83
N GLY A 238 10.19 -16.34 1.76
CA GLY A 238 10.67 -17.26 0.73
C GLY A 238 10.07 -18.66 0.85
N GLY A 239 10.03 -19.22 2.07
CA GLY A 239 9.39 -20.51 2.32
C GLY A 239 7.91 -20.49 1.95
N SER A 240 7.19 -19.43 2.35
CA SER A 240 5.78 -19.29 1.97
C SER A 240 5.55 -19.07 0.48
N ALA A 241 6.51 -18.49 -0.27
CA ALA A 241 6.44 -18.38 -1.72
C ALA A 241 6.62 -19.75 -2.41
N ILE A 242 7.56 -20.57 -1.94
CA ILE A 242 7.81 -21.92 -2.45
C ILE A 242 6.57 -22.82 -2.23
N PHE A 243 5.89 -22.69 -1.10
CA PHE A 243 4.67 -23.46 -0.80
C PHE A 243 3.38 -22.90 -1.45
N LYS A 244 3.36 -21.64 -1.93
CA LYS A 244 2.17 -20.99 -2.52
C LYS A 244 2.29 -20.71 -4.02
N ASN A 245 2.81 -21.66 -4.80
CA ASN A 245 2.73 -21.59 -6.27
C ASN A 245 1.31 -21.83 -6.85
N VAL A 246 0.25 -21.48 -6.12
CA VAL A 246 -1.15 -21.53 -6.60
C VAL A 246 -1.96 -20.39 -6.00
N LYS A 247 -1.81 -19.21 -6.59
CA LYS A 247 -2.82 -18.16 -6.82
C LYS A 247 -2.08 -16.84 -6.96
N ARG A 248 -2.15 -16.28 -8.16
CA ARG A 248 -1.86 -14.87 -8.45
C ARG A 248 -2.35 -14.03 -7.26
N ALA A 249 -1.45 -13.31 -6.61
CA ALA A 249 -1.80 -12.34 -5.59
C ALA A 249 -2.59 -11.22 -6.28
N SER A 250 -3.91 -11.42 -6.41
CA SER A 250 -4.80 -10.45 -7.02
C SER A 250 -5.15 -9.42 -5.96
N SER A 251 -4.84 -8.16 -6.26
CA SER A 251 -5.52 -6.93 -5.82
C SER A 251 -5.62 -6.61 -4.32
N ASP A 252 -5.41 -7.54 -3.40
CA ASP A 252 -5.40 -7.26 -1.96
C ASP A 252 -4.11 -6.54 -1.54
N ASP A 253 -3.02 -6.73 -2.30
CA ASP A 253 -1.73 -6.05 -2.11
C ASP A 253 -1.76 -4.53 -2.35
N PHE A 254 -2.79 -3.99 -3.00
CA PHE A 254 -2.81 -2.57 -3.38
C PHE A 254 -2.94 -1.63 -2.16
N ARG A 255 -3.74 -2.02 -1.15
CA ARG A 255 -3.78 -1.32 0.15
C ARG A 255 -2.56 -1.60 1.01
N PHE A 256 -1.87 -2.72 0.79
CA PHE A 256 -0.65 -3.10 1.53
C PHE A 256 0.59 -2.37 1.03
N ALA A 257 0.73 -2.15 -0.28
CA ALA A 257 1.80 -1.31 -0.84
C ALA A 257 1.67 0.16 -0.43
N ALA A 258 0.43 0.63 -0.24
CA ALA A 258 0.12 1.98 0.25
C ALA A 258 0.28 2.13 1.78
N MET A 259 0.45 1.05 2.54
CA MET A 259 0.58 1.11 4.01
C MET A 259 1.80 0.32 4.48
N VAL A 260 2.89 0.39 3.72
CA VAL A 260 4.16 -0.16 4.18
C VAL A 260 4.63 0.60 5.40
#